data_AF-A0A3S0FB11-F1
#
_entry.id   AF-A0A3S0FB11-F1
#
_cell.length_a   1.000
_cell.length_b   1.000
_cell.length_c   1.000
_cell.angle_alpha   90.00
_cell.angle_beta   90.00
_cell.angle_gamma   90.00
#
_symmetry.space_group_name_H-M   'P 1'
#
loop_
_entity.id
_entity.type
_entity.pdbx_description
1 polymer ?
#
loop_
_entity_poly.entity_id
_entity_poly.type
_entity_poly.pdbx_seq_one_letter_code
_entity_poly.pdbx_strand_id
1 'polypeptide(L)'
;MFESFGRGFRMIYASIKMGWQDKRLLLPSVLTVFTNFFFAIVLMIEAKQKMGGNGAGVANQLAAAPGQLLNHARHGGGEMLAMSGLNGSMDQSGFNALGGVMGSETTFLVACIVSVWWLTNRFLEGVTTALVYSHLTEGPGSGKFSTACQAVLTSLPAIVMLGAVTFCAKKLAGWMRDKRGSGIFGFGMNFLAGIVEVFWTLAGHLILPSIVIEGTSFWGALKRADKIAQGNLLTIGVGEVGVDLICRAVSGIVYVVGMAGFGGVWYMNTQGMAAISGPVIVVAGLAWASLVVLVTAMSLYIRASFYTCLYVWAIEAEAVEETERSNISAPAPLAAALA
;
A
#
# COMPACT_ATOMS: atom_id res chain seq x y z
N MET A 1 3.15 -6.09 -23.15
CA MET A 1 2.62 -6.65 -21.88
C MET A 1 3.53 -7.74 -21.31
N PHE A 2 4.02 -8.70 -22.11
CA PHE A 2 4.99 -9.69 -21.62
C PHE A 2 6.36 -9.09 -21.27
N GLU A 3 6.84 -8.10 -22.03
CA GLU A 3 8.10 -7.40 -21.73
C GLU A 3 8.04 -6.58 -20.43
N SER A 4 6.92 -5.88 -20.16
CA SER A 4 6.71 -5.15 -18.91
C SER A 4 6.64 -6.09 -17.70
N PHE A 5 6.12 -7.31 -17.89
CA PHE A 5 6.11 -8.34 -16.84
C PHE A 5 7.52 -8.86 -16.55
N GLY A 6 8.31 -9.15 -17.58
CA GLY A 6 9.71 -9.56 -17.42
C GLY A 6 10.56 -8.52 -16.69
N ARG A 7 10.38 -7.24 -17.03
CA ARG A 7 11.02 -6.10 -16.35
C ARG A 7 10.62 -5.99 -14.89
N GLY A 8 9.32 -6.08 -14.59
CA GLY A 8 8.83 -6.08 -13.22
C GLY A 8 9.41 -7.23 -12.37
N PHE A 9 9.56 -8.43 -12.95
CA PHE A 9 10.13 -9.58 -12.24
C PHE A 9 11.62 -9.39 -11.93
N ARG A 10 12.42 -8.91 -12.90
CA ARG A 10 13.85 -8.63 -12.70
C ARG A 10 14.05 -7.56 -11.63
N MET A 11 13.22 -6.53 -11.65
CA MET A 11 13.21 -5.52 -10.62
C MET A 11 12.91 -6.11 -9.25
N ILE A 12 11.82 -6.88 -9.12
CA ILE A 12 11.43 -7.51 -7.85
C ILE A 12 12.59 -8.35 -7.32
N TYR A 13 13.21 -9.15 -8.17
CA TYR A 13 14.37 -9.95 -7.82
C TYR A 13 15.54 -9.09 -7.30
N ALA A 14 15.85 -7.99 -7.98
CA ALA A 14 16.90 -7.06 -7.56
C ALA A 14 16.57 -6.37 -6.22
N SER A 15 15.33 -5.93 -6.00
CA SER A 15 14.87 -5.38 -4.71
C SER A 15 15.00 -6.42 -3.59
N ILE A 16 14.56 -7.66 -3.84
CA ILE A 16 14.68 -8.78 -2.88
C ILE A 16 16.15 -9.04 -2.53
N LYS A 17 17.03 -9.10 -3.55
CA LYS A 17 18.46 -9.29 -3.36
C LYS A 17 19.06 -8.18 -2.49
N MET A 18 18.71 -6.92 -2.76
CA MET A 18 19.12 -5.77 -1.95
C MET A 18 18.64 -5.90 -0.50
N GLY A 19 17.38 -6.31 -0.29
CA GLY A 19 16.82 -6.49 1.05
C GLY A 19 17.42 -7.68 1.81
N TRP A 20 17.92 -8.70 1.11
CA TRP A 20 18.65 -9.81 1.71
C TRP A 20 20.08 -9.46 2.08
N GLN A 21 20.73 -8.61 1.29
CA GLN A 21 22.05 -8.07 1.61
C GLN A 21 22.01 -7.18 2.84
N ASP A 22 20.93 -6.40 3.00
CA ASP A 22 20.70 -5.55 4.17
C ASP A 22 19.30 -5.78 4.76
N LYS A 23 19.23 -6.75 5.68
CA LYS A 23 17.96 -7.14 6.34
C LYS A 23 17.29 -6.00 7.11
N ARG A 24 18.04 -4.93 7.45
CA ARG A 24 17.50 -3.76 8.16
C ARG A 24 16.50 -3.00 7.29
N LEU A 25 16.65 -3.07 5.96
CA LEU A 25 15.73 -2.45 5.01
C LEU A 25 14.31 -3.04 5.06
N LEU A 26 14.20 -4.32 5.41
CA LEU A 26 12.92 -5.04 5.48
C LEU A 26 12.18 -4.78 6.80
N LEU A 27 12.90 -4.39 7.86
CA LEU A 27 12.37 -4.28 9.21
C LEU A 27 11.14 -3.34 9.30
N PRO A 28 11.17 -2.11 8.75
CA PRO A 28 10.01 -1.23 8.88
C PRO A 28 8.80 -1.76 8.11
N SER A 29 8.99 -2.44 6.97
CA SER A 29 7.89 -3.06 6.22
C SER A 29 7.26 -4.23 6.96
N VAL A 30 8.06 -5.04 7.68
CA VAL A 30 7.55 -6.09 8.58
C VAL A 30 6.78 -5.47 9.75
N LEU A 31 7.31 -4.41 10.36
CA LEU A 31 6.60 -3.66 11.41
C LEU A 31 5.25 -3.12 10.90
N THR A 32 5.17 -2.60 9.68
CA THR A 32 3.92 -2.12 9.08
C THR A 32 2.86 -3.21 9.04
N VAL A 33 3.24 -4.44 8.71
CA VAL A 33 2.30 -5.57 8.69
C VAL A 33 1.79 -5.88 10.10
N PHE A 34 2.66 -5.93 11.10
CA PHE A 34 2.23 -6.14 12.49
C PHE A 34 1.36 -5.00 13.01
N THR A 35 1.68 -3.76 12.65
CA THR A 35 0.86 -2.58 12.93
C THR A 35 -0.52 -2.71 12.30
N ASN A 36 -0.62 -3.16 11.04
CA ASN A 36 -1.90 -3.42 10.38
C ASN A 36 -2.74 -4.46 11.14
N PHE A 37 -2.13 -5.56 11.57
CA PHE A 37 -2.83 -6.57 12.36
C PHE A 37 -3.30 -6.01 13.71
N PHE A 38 -2.45 -5.23 14.39
CA PHE A 38 -2.80 -4.60 15.65
C PHE A 38 -4.03 -3.69 15.51
N PHE A 39 -4.02 -2.76 14.55
CA PHE A 39 -5.16 -1.85 14.34
C PHE A 39 -6.42 -2.59 13.86
N ALA A 40 -6.28 -3.63 13.03
CA ALA A 40 -7.40 -4.47 12.64
C ALA A 40 -8.03 -5.18 13.85
N ILE A 41 -7.22 -5.71 14.77
CA ILE A 41 -7.71 -6.33 16.01
C ILE A 41 -8.43 -5.30 16.89
N VAL A 42 -7.84 -4.11 17.07
CA VAL A 42 -8.47 -3.02 17.85
C VAL A 42 -9.83 -2.66 17.27
N LEU A 43 -9.93 -2.47 15.95
CA LEU A 43 -11.20 -2.18 15.29
C LEU A 43 -12.22 -3.33 15.42
N MET A 44 -11.77 -4.58 15.37
CA MET A 44 -12.65 -5.73 15.60
C MET A 44 -13.16 -5.81 17.03
N ILE A 45 -12.35 -5.44 18.03
CA ILE A 45 -12.77 -5.39 19.43
C ILE A 45 -13.85 -4.32 19.61
N GLU A 46 -13.61 -3.10 19.09
CA GLU A 46 -14.59 -2.01 19.10
C GLU A 46 -15.92 -2.43 18.43
N ALA A 47 -15.82 -3.08 17.26
CA ALA A 47 -16.99 -3.59 16.55
C ALA A 47 -17.75 -4.65 17.36
N LYS A 48 -17.05 -5.59 18.00
CA LYS A 48 -17.66 -6.66 18.83
C LYS A 48 -18.33 -6.14 20.09
N GLN A 49 -17.71 -5.17 20.78
CA GLN A 49 -18.26 -4.57 22.00
C GLN A 49 -19.61 -3.89 21.72
N LYS A 50 -19.76 -3.27 20.53
CA LYS A 50 -21.00 -2.59 20.15
C LYS A 50 -22.07 -3.50 19.55
N MET A 51 -21.69 -4.61 18.91
CA MET A 51 -22.65 -5.61 18.42
C MET A 51 -23.15 -6.58 19.51
N GLY A 52 -23.04 -6.22 20.80
CA GLY A 52 -23.62 -6.98 21.90
C GLY A 52 -22.95 -8.33 22.19
N GLY A 53 -21.66 -8.49 21.84
CA GLY A 53 -20.87 -9.66 22.26
C GLY A 53 -21.16 -10.98 21.53
N ASN A 54 -22.14 -11.03 20.61
CA ASN A 54 -22.41 -12.24 19.82
C ASN A 54 -21.37 -12.38 18.69
N GLY A 55 -20.25 -13.03 19.00
CA GLY A 55 -19.16 -13.32 18.05
C GLY A 55 -19.60 -14.11 16.80
N ALA A 56 -20.76 -14.78 16.84
CA ALA A 56 -21.37 -15.47 15.71
C ALA A 56 -21.91 -14.53 14.63
N GLY A 57 -22.36 -13.31 14.98
CA GLY A 57 -22.87 -12.33 13.99
C GLY A 57 -21.76 -11.76 13.09
N VAL A 58 -20.61 -11.45 13.70
CA VAL A 58 -19.42 -10.95 13.00
C VAL A 58 -18.78 -12.06 12.15
N ALA A 59 -18.71 -13.28 12.67
CA ALA A 59 -18.22 -14.43 11.92
C ALA A 59 -19.14 -14.80 10.73
N ASN A 60 -20.46 -14.73 10.90
CA ASN A 60 -21.42 -14.98 9.81
C ASN A 60 -21.42 -13.86 8.76
N GLN A 61 -21.21 -12.60 9.14
CA GLN A 61 -21.04 -11.50 8.16
C GLN A 61 -19.70 -11.58 7.42
N LEU A 62 -18.61 -11.97 8.09
CA LEU A 62 -17.31 -12.23 7.44
C LEU A 62 -17.35 -13.50 6.58
N ALA A 63 -18.13 -14.52 6.94
CA ALA A 63 -18.36 -15.71 6.14
C ALA A 63 -19.31 -15.47 4.94
N ALA A 64 -20.13 -14.42 4.98
CA ALA A 64 -20.94 -13.95 3.86
C ALA A 64 -20.18 -13.01 2.90
N ALA A 65 -19.02 -12.49 3.32
CA ALA A 65 -18.15 -11.63 2.51
C ALA A 65 -17.70 -12.25 1.18
N PRO A 66 -17.47 -13.58 1.02
CA PRO A 66 -17.12 -14.18 -0.27
C PRO A 66 -18.24 -14.00 -1.31
N GLY A 67 -19.51 -14.06 -0.90
CA GLY A 67 -20.67 -13.88 -1.79
C GLY A 67 -20.86 -12.42 -2.22
N GLN A 68 -20.52 -11.47 -1.36
CA GLN A 68 -20.55 -10.03 -1.69
C GLN A 68 -19.34 -9.60 -2.52
N LEU A 69 -18.16 -10.19 -2.31
CA LEU A 69 -16.96 -10.02 -3.14
C LEU A 69 -17.17 -10.55 -4.57
N LEU A 70 -17.84 -11.70 -4.72
CA LEU A 70 -18.14 -12.28 -6.03
C LEU A 70 -19.17 -11.42 -6.81
N ASN A 71 -20.14 -10.84 -6.12
CA ASN A 71 -21.11 -9.91 -6.73
C ASN A 71 -20.50 -8.52 -7.03
N HIS A 72 -19.53 -8.03 -6.24
CA HIS A 72 -18.78 -6.81 -6.55
C HIS A 72 -17.80 -7.01 -7.71
N ALA A 73 -17.17 -8.17 -7.83
CA ALA A 73 -16.35 -8.53 -9.00
C ALA A 73 -17.18 -8.58 -10.30
N ARG A 74 -18.50 -8.80 -10.19
CA ARG A 74 -19.42 -8.89 -11.34
C ARG A 74 -19.90 -7.52 -11.85
N HIS A 75 -19.85 -6.45 -11.04
CA HIS A 75 -20.47 -5.16 -11.36
C HIS A 75 -19.57 -3.92 -11.36
N GLY A 76 -18.24 -4.04 -11.22
CA GLY A 76 -17.37 -2.89 -11.44
C GLY A 76 -15.89 -3.16 -11.23
N GLY A 77 -15.17 -3.51 -12.30
CA GLY A 77 -13.72 -3.76 -12.29
C GLY A 77 -12.82 -2.55 -12.00
N GLY A 78 -13.38 -1.43 -11.52
CA GLY A 78 -12.64 -0.20 -11.21
C GLY A 78 -12.28 -0.03 -9.73
N GLU A 79 -13.06 -0.57 -8.78
CA GLU A 79 -12.82 -0.33 -7.34
C GLU A 79 -11.73 -1.23 -6.73
N MET A 80 -11.27 -2.26 -7.45
CA MET A 80 -10.10 -3.04 -7.04
C MET A 80 -8.79 -2.29 -7.28
N LEU A 81 -8.76 -1.24 -8.13
CA LEU A 81 -7.55 -0.48 -8.47
C LEU A 81 -6.96 0.29 -7.28
N ALA A 82 -7.79 0.71 -6.32
CA ALA A 82 -7.35 1.41 -5.12
C ALA A 82 -6.68 0.51 -4.07
N MET A 83 -6.85 -0.82 -4.13
CA MET A 83 -6.47 -1.75 -3.05
C MET A 83 -4.95 -1.94 -2.81
N SER A 84 -4.09 -1.33 -3.62
CA SER A 84 -2.66 -1.69 -3.71
C SER A 84 -1.70 -0.51 -3.53
N GLY A 85 -2.09 0.72 -3.90
CA GLY A 85 -1.26 1.92 -3.77
C GLY A 85 -1.89 2.95 -2.85
N LEU A 86 -1.10 3.58 -1.96
CA LEU A 86 -1.43 4.68 -1.01
C LEU A 86 -2.70 4.57 -0.13
N ASN A 87 -3.59 3.62 -0.43
CA ASN A 87 -4.96 3.42 0.02
C ASN A 87 -5.23 1.90 0.10
N GLY A 88 -4.32 1.15 0.73
CA GLY A 88 -4.40 -0.31 0.79
C GLY A 88 -5.80 -0.84 1.12
N SER A 89 -6.10 -2.05 0.65
CA SER A 89 -7.39 -2.80 0.66
C SER A 89 -8.35 -2.75 1.88
N MET A 90 -8.05 -1.99 2.94
CA MET A 90 -8.88 -1.81 4.14
C MET A 90 -9.30 -0.35 4.41
N ASP A 91 -9.07 0.59 3.49
CA ASP A 91 -9.11 2.02 3.80
C ASP A 91 -10.49 2.73 3.65
N GLN A 92 -11.55 2.06 3.19
CA GLN A 92 -12.85 2.73 2.99
C GLN A 92 -14.12 1.86 3.07
N SER A 93 -14.07 0.61 2.61
CA SER A 93 -15.22 -0.31 2.66
C SER A 93 -15.64 -0.64 4.09
N GLY A 94 -14.69 -0.76 5.02
CA GLY A 94 -14.97 -0.90 6.45
C GLY A 94 -15.61 0.35 7.06
N PHE A 95 -15.20 1.55 6.62
CA PHE A 95 -15.69 2.82 7.19
C PHE A 95 -17.15 3.10 6.84
N ASN A 96 -17.57 2.86 5.59
CA ASN A 96 -18.97 3.05 5.20
C ASN A 96 -19.89 1.95 5.80
N ALA A 97 -19.38 0.72 5.93
CA ALA A 97 -20.12 -0.36 6.59
C ALA A 97 -20.29 -0.12 8.10
N LEU A 98 -19.31 0.51 8.76
CA LEU A 98 -19.36 0.86 10.18
C LEU A 98 -20.10 2.19 10.45
N GLY A 99 -20.01 3.16 9.55
CA GLY A 99 -20.58 4.50 9.73
C GLY A 99 -22.11 4.55 9.70
N GLY A 100 -22.77 3.59 9.06
CA GLY A 100 -24.24 3.51 9.04
C GLY A 100 -24.85 2.93 10.32
N VAL A 101 -24.05 2.29 11.18
CA VAL A 101 -24.53 1.51 12.35
C VAL A 101 -24.07 2.13 13.68
N MET A 102 -23.14 3.09 13.66
CA MET A 102 -22.48 3.61 14.87
C MET A 102 -22.95 5.01 15.27
N GLY A 103 -23.22 5.22 16.56
CA GLY A 103 -23.51 6.55 17.14
C GLY A 103 -22.33 7.52 16.98
N SER A 104 -22.62 8.83 17.06
CA SER A 104 -21.67 9.93 16.79
C SER A 104 -20.33 9.81 17.55
N GLU A 105 -20.35 9.37 18.80
CA GLU A 105 -19.15 9.16 19.62
C GLU A 105 -18.24 8.06 19.08
N THR A 106 -18.81 6.99 18.50
CA THR A 106 -18.01 5.90 17.91
C THR A 106 -17.42 6.26 16.58
N THR A 107 -18.12 7.05 15.79
CA THR A 107 -17.61 7.52 14.51
C THR A 107 -16.34 8.36 14.73
N PHE A 108 -16.30 9.15 15.81
CA PHE A 108 -15.11 9.89 16.21
C PHE A 108 -13.97 8.96 16.65
N LEU A 109 -14.23 8.02 17.56
CA LEU A 109 -13.20 7.08 18.04
C LEU A 109 -12.60 6.25 16.89
N VAL A 110 -13.44 5.70 16.00
CA VAL A 110 -12.99 4.94 14.83
C VAL A 110 -12.21 5.82 13.86
N ALA A 111 -12.63 7.07 13.65
CA ALA A 111 -11.86 8.02 12.85
C ALA A 111 -10.47 8.29 13.45
N CYS A 112 -10.35 8.42 14.77
CA CYS A 112 -9.05 8.54 15.44
C CYS A 112 -8.18 7.29 15.25
N ILE A 113 -8.73 6.09 15.47
CA ILE A 113 -8.01 4.82 15.30
C ILE A 113 -7.48 4.69 13.87
N VAL A 114 -8.33 4.93 12.87
CA VAL A 114 -7.95 4.86 11.46
C VAL A 114 -6.93 5.94 11.10
N SER A 115 -7.05 7.14 11.65
CA SER A 115 -6.07 8.22 11.40
C SER A 115 -4.69 7.88 11.95
N VAL A 116 -4.61 7.32 13.17
CA VAL A 116 -3.35 6.87 13.75
C VAL A 116 -2.81 5.68 12.99
N TRP A 117 -3.66 4.74 12.56
CA TRP A 117 -3.27 3.61 11.72
C TRP A 117 -2.63 4.08 10.42
N TRP A 118 -3.30 4.98 9.70
CA TRP A 118 -2.81 5.56 8.46
C TRP A 118 -1.46 6.27 8.67
N LEU A 119 -1.35 7.11 9.71
CA LEU A 119 -0.12 7.85 10.02
C LEU A 119 1.03 6.91 10.36
N THR A 120 0.79 5.84 11.13
CA THR A 120 1.83 4.86 11.48
C THR A 120 2.36 4.15 10.23
N ASN A 121 1.47 3.79 9.30
CA ASN A 121 1.87 3.17 8.04
C ASN A 121 2.72 4.12 7.18
N ARG A 122 2.32 5.39 7.07
CA ARG A 122 3.11 6.39 6.33
C ARG A 122 4.46 6.66 6.98
N PHE A 123 4.50 6.68 8.30
CA PHE A 123 5.74 6.81 9.05
C PHE A 123 6.70 5.67 8.73
N LEU A 124 6.26 4.41 8.85
CA LEU A 124 7.10 3.23 8.58
C LEU A 124 7.52 3.11 7.11
N GLU A 125 6.66 3.52 6.19
CA GLU A 125 7.01 3.64 4.76
C GLU A 125 8.09 4.69 4.55
N GLY A 126 7.98 5.85 5.21
CA GLY A 126 9.01 6.89 5.18
C GLY A 126 10.35 6.38 5.74
N VAL A 127 10.32 5.60 6.82
CA VAL A 127 11.54 5.00 7.40
C VAL A 127 12.17 4.02 6.42
N THR A 128 11.35 3.21 5.72
CA THR A 128 11.83 2.32 4.66
C THR A 128 12.53 3.11 3.55
N THR A 129 11.91 4.21 3.10
CA THR A 129 12.47 5.10 2.08
C THR A 129 13.81 5.71 2.50
N ALA A 130 13.92 6.23 3.73
CA ALA A 130 15.18 6.77 4.25
C ALA A 130 16.29 5.71 4.32
N LEU A 131 15.95 4.49 4.75
CA LEU A 131 16.91 3.39 4.83
C LEU A 131 17.37 2.94 3.44
N VAL A 132 16.45 2.77 2.49
CA VAL A 132 16.79 2.45 1.10
C VAL A 132 17.66 3.56 0.50
N TYR A 133 17.33 4.82 0.73
CA TYR A 133 18.14 5.95 0.28
C TYR A 133 19.58 5.86 0.82
N SER A 134 19.75 5.71 2.13
CA SER A 134 21.09 5.58 2.73
C SER A 134 21.88 4.37 2.20
N HIS A 135 21.19 3.26 1.92
CA HIS A 135 21.82 2.08 1.32
C HIS A 135 22.32 2.35 -0.10
N LEU A 136 21.57 3.13 -0.88
CA LEU A 136 21.91 3.47 -2.26
C LEU A 136 23.04 4.51 -2.34
N THR A 137 23.04 5.51 -1.46
CA THR A 137 23.99 6.63 -1.53
C THR A 137 25.25 6.43 -0.70
N GLU A 138 25.14 5.81 0.47
CA GLU A 138 26.25 5.60 1.42
C GLU A 138 26.76 4.15 1.42
N GLY A 139 26.07 3.23 0.73
CA GLY A 139 26.44 1.83 0.57
C GLY A 139 25.80 0.86 1.57
N PRO A 140 26.06 -0.46 1.45
CA PRO A 140 25.37 -1.47 2.26
C PRO A 140 25.66 -1.34 3.76
N GLY A 141 24.60 -1.28 4.58
CA GLY A 141 24.70 -1.26 6.05
C GLY A 141 25.00 0.11 6.68
N SER A 142 25.08 1.19 5.90
CA SER A 142 25.29 2.58 6.34
C SER A 142 24.09 3.14 7.15
N GLY A 143 22.87 2.80 6.73
CA GLY A 143 21.62 3.27 7.30
C GLY A 143 21.35 2.79 8.73
N LYS A 144 21.30 3.72 9.68
CA LYS A 144 20.80 3.45 11.04
C LYS A 144 19.30 3.70 11.10
N PHE A 145 18.55 2.72 11.62
CA PHE A 145 17.11 2.83 11.84
C PHE A 145 16.72 4.07 12.66
N SER A 146 17.50 4.42 13.69
CA SER A 146 17.27 5.62 14.50
C SER A 146 17.37 6.92 13.69
N THR A 147 18.37 7.03 12.81
CA THR A 147 18.56 8.19 11.94
C THR A 147 17.45 8.29 10.90
N ALA A 148 17.03 7.15 10.33
CA ALA A 148 15.88 7.10 9.43
C ALA A 148 14.58 7.52 10.13
N CYS A 149 14.33 7.03 11.35
CA CYS A 149 13.21 7.48 12.17
C CYS A 149 13.28 8.98 12.45
N GLN A 150 14.45 9.51 12.82
CA GLN A 150 14.61 10.94 13.09
C GLN A 150 14.30 11.79 11.85
N ALA A 151 14.78 11.41 10.67
CA ALA A 151 14.48 12.10 9.42
C ALA A 151 12.97 12.15 9.12
N VAL A 152 12.26 11.05 9.36
CA VAL A 152 10.80 10.99 9.17
C VAL A 152 10.07 11.78 10.25
N LEU A 153 10.55 11.74 11.50
CA LEU A 153 9.99 12.51 12.62
C LEU A 153 10.09 14.03 12.37
N THR A 154 11.22 14.51 11.85
CA THR A 154 11.37 15.93 11.47
C THR A 154 10.41 16.34 10.36
N SER A 155 10.04 15.39 9.50
CA SER A 155 9.10 15.60 8.41
C SER A 155 7.64 15.27 8.77
N LEU A 156 7.33 14.94 10.02
CA LEU A 156 5.95 14.63 10.47
C LEU A 156 4.92 15.68 10.09
N PRO A 157 5.17 17.01 10.21
CA PRO A 157 4.19 18.01 9.80
C PRO A 157 3.78 17.89 8.33
N ALA A 158 4.74 17.57 7.45
CA ALA A 158 4.47 17.36 6.04
C ALA A 158 3.68 16.06 5.79
N ILE A 159 3.97 14.99 6.54
CA ILE A 159 3.23 13.71 6.45
C ILE A 159 1.78 13.87 6.97
N VAL A 160 1.58 14.62 8.05
CA VAL A 160 0.24 14.94 8.55
C VAL A 160 -0.53 15.77 7.53
N MET A 161 0.12 16.75 6.90
CA MET A 161 -0.50 17.55 5.84
C MET A 161 -0.86 16.68 4.61
N LEU A 162 0.01 15.75 4.21
CA LEU A 162 -0.29 14.76 3.17
C LEU A 162 -1.55 13.97 3.51
N GLY A 163 -1.72 13.55 4.78
CA GLY A 163 -2.92 12.86 5.25
C GLY A 163 -4.18 13.71 5.18
N ALA A 164 -4.09 14.96 5.64
CA ALA A 164 -5.19 15.91 5.59
C ALA A 164 -5.64 16.18 4.14
N VAL A 165 -4.70 16.41 3.22
CA VAL A 165 -5.02 16.63 1.81
C VAL A 165 -5.59 15.36 1.17
N THR A 166 -5.03 14.18 1.47
CA THR A 166 -5.57 12.89 1.00
C THR A 166 -7.01 12.70 1.45
N PHE A 167 -7.30 12.99 2.72
CA PHE A 167 -8.65 12.88 3.28
C PHE A 167 -9.63 13.84 2.59
N CYS A 168 -9.25 15.11 2.45
CA CYS A 168 -10.05 16.12 1.77
C CYS A 168 -10.32 15.74 0.31
N ALA A 169 -9.29 15.29 -0.42
CA ALA A 169 -9.41 14.85 -1.80
C ALA A 169 -10.37 13.66 -1.94
N LYS A 170 -10.26 12.65 -1.07
CA LYS A 170 -11.17 11.49 -1.06
C LYS A 170 -12.60 11.88 -0.72
N LYS A 171 -12.81 12.76 0.26
CA LYS A 171 -14.15 13.26 0.63
C LYS A 171 -14.79 14.04 -0.51
N LEU A 172 -14.01 14.89 -1.19
CA LEU A 172 -14.47 15.64 -2.35
C LEU A 172 -14.82 14.68 -3.51
N ALA A 173 -13.96 13.69 -3.79
CA ALA A 173 -14.20 12.69 -4.82
C ALA A 173 -15.47 11.86 -4.53
N GLY A 174 -15.67 11.44 -3.28
CA GLY A 174 -16.88 10.75 -2.83
C GLY A 174 -18.14 11.61 -3.01
N TRP A 175 -18.10 12.87 -2.57
CA TRP A 175 -19.22 13.80 -2.73
C TRP A 175 -19.58 14.09 -4.20
N MET A 176 -18.57 14.22 -5.06
CA MET A 176 -18.78 14.36 -6.51
C MET A 176 -19.36 13.09 -7.13
N ARG A 177 -18.98 11.91 -6.62
CA ARG A 177 -19.50 10.60 -7.06
C ARG A 177 -20.94 10.34 -6.58
N ASP A 178 -21.34 10.90 -5.46
CA ASP A 178 -22.70 10.73 -4.92
C ASP A 178 -23.72 11.67 -5.58
N LYS A 179 -23.26 12.80 -6.15
CA LYS A 179 -24.08 13.69 -7.01
C LYS A 179 -24.27 13.18 -8.45
N ARG A 180 -23.94 11.91 -8.70
CA ARG A 180 -23.97 11.23 -10.00
C ARG A 180 -25.39 10.83 -10.39
N GLY A 181 -26.26 11.83 -10.50
CA GLY A 181 -27.58 11.72 -11.13
C GLY A 181 -27.60 12.47 -12.47
N SER A 182 -27.44 11.72 -13.57
CA SER A 182 -27.81 12.07 -14.96
C SER A 182 -27.23 13.34 -15.60
N GLY A 183 -26.20 13.20 -16.46
CA GLY A 183 -25.88 14.20 -17.49
C GLY A 183 -24.47 14.11 -18.07
N ILE A 184 -24.25 14.80 -19.20
CA ILE A 184 -22.97 15.00 -19.93
C ILE A 184 -21.82 15.48 -19.01
N PHE A 185 -22.16 16.08 -17.87
CA PHE A 185 -21.24 16.45 -16.78
C PHE A 185 -20.54 15.24 -16.10
N GLY A 186 -21.10 14.03 -16.24
CA GLY A 186 -20.53 12.79 -15.72
C GLY A 186 -19.32 12.27 -16.51
N PHE A 187 -19.15 12.65 -17.78
CA PHE A 187 -18.01 12.22 -18.60
C PHE A 187 -16.73 12.99 -18.25
N GLY A 188 -16.83 14.32 -18.09
CA GLY A 188 -15.70 15.17 -17.68
C GLY A 188 -15.22 14.91 -16.25
N MET A 189 -16.13 14.59 -15.33
CA MET A 189 -15.75 14.21 -13.96
C MET A 189 -15.09 12.83 -13.86
N ASN A 190 -15.43 11.86 -14.72
CA ASN A 190 -14.71 10.58 -14.78
C ASN A 190 -13.27 10.76 -15.29
N PHE A 191 -13.04 11.68 -16.23
CA PHE A 191 -11.70 12.00 -16.74
C PHE A 191 -10.86 12.76 -15.71
N LEU A 192 -11.43 13.76 -15.03
CA LEU A 192 -10.76 14.48 -13.93
C LEU A 192 -10.48 13.57 -12.73
N ALA A 193 -11.42 12.70 -12.35
CA ALA A 193 -11.19 11.71 -11.30
C ALA A 193 -10.06 10.74 -11.70
N GLY A 194 -10.01 10.31 -12.96
CA GLY A 194 -8.92 9.48 -13.48
C GLY A 194 -7.56 10.18 -13.50
N ILE A 195 -7.50 11.45 -13.90
CA ILE A 195 -6.25 12.24 -13.85
C ILE A 195 -5.82 12.49 -12.41
N VAL A 196 -6.74 12.86 -11.52
CA VAL A 196 -6.44 13.06 -10.10
C VAL A 196 -6.01 11.74 -9.47
N GLU A 197 -6.62 10.62 -9.83
CA GLU A 197 -6.23 9.29 -9.35
C GLU A 197 -4.84 8.88 -9.87
N VAL A 198 -4.54 9.10 -11.15
CA VAL A 198 -3.22 8.84 -11.74
C VAL A 198 -2.15 9.76 -11.17
N PHE A 199 -2.47 11.05 -10.97
CA PHE A 199 -1.57 12.01 -10.34
C PHE A 199 -1.36 11.69 -8.86
N TRP A 200 -2.40 11.30 -8.13
CA TRP A 200 -2.32 10.95 -6.71
C TRP A 200 -1.64 9.60 -6.47
N THR A 201 -1.74 8.68 -7.43
CA THR A 201 -0.99 7.42 -7.40
C THR A 201 0.48 7.68 -7.75
N LEU A 202 0.81 8.36 -8.85
CA LEU A 202 2.22 8.59 -9.24
C LEU A 202 2.94 9.62 -8.36
N ALA A 203 2.36 10.82 -8.20
CA ALA A 203 2.94 11.86 -7.36
C ALA A 203 2.89 11.47 -5.89
N GLY A 204 1.82 10.80 -5.42
CA GLY A 204 1.72 10.35 -4.03
C GLY A 204 2.89 9.46 -3.60
N HIS A 205 3.33 8.55 -4.47
CA HIS A 205 4.44 7.66 -4.14
C HIS A 205 5.82 8.34 -4.24
N LEU A 206 5.94 9.46 -4.95
CA LEU A 206 7.17 10.26 -5.04
C LEU A 206 7.22 11.42 -4.03
N ILE A 207 6.06 11.86 -3.52
CA ILE A 207 5.97 12.88 -2.47
C ILE A 207 6.65 12.40 -1.19
N LEU A 208 6.44 11.14 -0.79
CA LEU A 208 7.02 10.62 0.44
C LEU A 208 8.56 10.56 0.38
N PRO A 209 9.21 10.01 -0.67
CA PRO A 209 10.64 10.17 -0.90
C PRO A 209 11.10 11.63 -0.88
N SER A 210 10.38 12.55 -1.52
CA SER A 210 10.76 13.96 -1.52
C SER A 210 10.72 14.62 -0.14
N ILE A 211 9.69 14.32 0.65
CA ILE A 211 9.55 14.80 2.04
C ILE A 211 10.68 14.25 2.92
N VAL A 212 11.01 12.96 2.78
CA VAL A 212 11.92 12.27 3.68
C VAL A 212 13.39 12.52 3.33
N ILE A 213 13.71 12.56 2.04
CA ILE A 213 15.10 12.70 1.54
C ILE A 213 15.52 14.16 1.51
N GLU A 214 14.67 15.07 1.03
CA GLU A 214 15.00 16.50 0.92
C GLU A 214 14.54 17.31 2.14
N GLY A 215 13.77 16.72 3.06
CA GLY A 215 13.27 17.43 4.25
C GLY A 215 12.34 18.60 3.95
N THR A 216 11.68 18.58 2.78
CA THR A 216 10.83 19.70 2.34
C THR A 216 9.43 19.64 2.92
N SER A 217 8.75 20.81 2.96
CA SER A 217 7.32 20.85 3.31
C SER A 217 6.47 20.14 2.26
N PHE A 218 5.25 19.74 2.62
CA PHE A 218 4.31 19.03 1.71
C PHE A 218 4.18 19.71 0.33
N TRP A 219 4.03 21.03 0.29
CA TRP A 219 3.88 21.77 -0.98
C TRP A 219 5.16 21.80 -1.79
N GLY A 220 6.33 21.85 -1.13
CA GLY A 220 7.63 21.73 -1.79
C GLY A 220 7.78 20.34 -2.41
N ALA A 221 7.50 19.30 -1.63
CA ALA A 221 7.55 17.92 -2.07
C ALA A 221 6.56 17.61 -3.20
N LEU A 222 5.36 18.20 -3.17
CA LEU A 222 4.37 18.05 -4.24
C LEU A 222 4.88 18.64 -5.56
N LYS A 223 5.43 19.86 -5.53
CA LYS A 223 6.03 20.49 -6.72
C LYS A 223 7.24 19.71 -7.23
N ARG A 224 8.05 19.17 -6.32
CA ARG A 224 9.20 18.33 -6.65
C ARG A 224 8.79 17.04 -7.33
N ALA A 225 7.81 16.33 -6.75
CA ALA A 225 7.25 15.11 -7.32
C ALA A 225 6.60 15.34 -8.68
N ASP A 226 5.85 16.45 -8.85
CA ASP A 226 5.26 16.84 -10.13
C ASP A 226 6.31 17.08 -11.22
N LYS A 227 7.38 17.84 -10.89
CA LYS A 227 8.49 18.09 -11.82
C LYS A 227 9.17 16.79 -12.26
N ILE A 228 9.42 15.87 -11.33
CA ILE A 228 10.04 14.56 -11.60
C ILE A 228 9.11 13.70 -12.46
N ALA A 229 7.80 13.70 -12.16
CA ALA A 229 6.81 12.97 -12.95
C ALA A 229 6.81 13.49 -14.40
N GLN A 230 6.69 14.80 -14.62
CA GLN A 230 6.59 15.40 -15.96
C GLN A 230 7.75 15.01 -16.90
N GLY A 231 8.97 14.83 -16.37
CA GLY A 231 10.14 14.45 -17.17
C GLY A 231 10.28 12.95 -17.47
N ASN A 232 9.58 12.06 -16.75
CA ASN A 232 9.83 10.61 -16.80
C ASN A 232 8.57 9.72 -16.68
N LEU A 233 7.37 10.29 -16.86
CA LEU A 233 6.05 9.65 -16.67
C LEU A 233 5.89 8.28 -17.34
N LEU A 234 6.39 8.10 -18.56
CA LEU A 234 6.27 6.84 -19.31
C LEU A 234 7.11 5.73 -18.66
N THR A 235 8.33 6.06 -18.26
CA THR A 235 9.25 5.14 -17.59
C THR A 235 8.72 4.72 -16.22
N ILE A 236 8.23 5.70 -15.46
CA ILE A 236 7.63 5.47 -14.14
C ILE A 236 6.36 4.62 -14.30
N GLY A 237 5.49 4.95 -15.25
CA GLY A 237 4.23 4.24 -15.47
C GLY A 237 4.41 2.78 -15.89
N VAL A 238 5.35 2.48 -16.79
CA VAL A 238 5.58 1.09 -17.24
C VAL A 238 6.20 0.23 -16.13
N GLY A 239 7.14 0.79 -15.34
CA GLY A 239 7.74 0.10 -14.20
C GLY A 239 6.72 -0.15 -13.08
N GLU A 240 5.92 0.87 -12.74
CA GLU A 240 4.89 0.79 -11.71
C GLU A 240 3.85 -0.28 -12.03
N VAL A 241 3.31 -0.28 -13.25
CA VAL A 241 2.29 -1.25 -13.66
C VAL A 241 2.83 -2.69 -13.60
N GLY A 242 4.09 -2.90 -13.99
CA GLY A 242 4.73 -4.22 -13.91
C GLY A 242 4.89 -4.72 -12.46
N VAL A 243 5.44 -3.88 -11.59
CA VAL A 243 5.64 -4.22 -10.16
C VAL A 243 4.31 -4.40 -9.44
N ASP A 244 3.37 -3.48 -9.64
CA ASP A 244 2.06 -3.52 -9.00
C ASP A 244 1.27 -4.78 -9.41
N LEU A 245 1.27 -5.12 -10.71
CA LEU A 245 0.58 -6.31 -11.20
C LEU A 245 1.16 -7.59 -10.60
N ILE A 246 2.49 -7.71 -10.49
CA ILE A 246 3.12 -8.91 -9.92
C ILE A 246 2.85 -8.98 -8.41
N CYS A 247 3.05 -7.90 -7.67
CA CYS A 247 2.75 -7.87 -6.23
C CYS A 247 1.27 -8.21 -5.96
N ARG A 248 0.34 -7.69 -6.78
CA ARG A 248 -1.08 -8.03 -6.71
C ARG A 248 -1.36 -9.48 -7.02
N ALA A 249 -0.77 -10.03 -8.08
CA ALA A 249 -0.98 -11.42 -8.46
C ALA A 249 -0.47 -12.36 -7.36
N VAL A 250 0.72 -12.10 -6.82
CA VAL A 250 1.31 -12.91 -5.74
C VAL A 250 0.48 -12.81 -4.46
N SER A 251 0.15 -11.61 -3.99
CA SER A 251 -0.70 -11.43 -2.80
C SER A 251 -2.09 -12.03 -3.02
N GLY A 252 -2.68 -11.82 -4.20
CA GLY A 252 -3.98 -12.36 -4.57
C GLY A 252 -4.00 -13.89 -4.53
N ILE A 253 -2.98 -14.54 -5.08
CA ILE A 253 -2.85 -16.00 -5.01
C ILE A 253 -2.74 -16.46 -3.56
N VAL A 254 -1.88 -15.84 -2.75
CA VAL A 254 -1.67 -16.25 -1.35
C VAL A 254 -2.93 -16.04 -0.50
N TYR A 255 -3.68 -14.96 -0.73
CA TYR A 255 -4.93 -14.70 -0.03
C TYR A 255 -6.05 -15.63 -0.49
N VAL A 256 -6.23 -15.81 -1.80
CA VAL A 256 -7.32 -16.62 -2.36
C VAL A 256 -7.08 -18.11 -2.09
N VAL A 257 -5.89 -18.63 -2.39
CA VAL A 257 -5.54 -20.04 -2.11
C VAL A 257 -5.57 -20.30 -0.61
N GLY A 258 -5.09 -19.35 0.18
CA GLY A 258 -5.18 -19.35 1.62
C GLY A 258 -6.60 -19.46 2.15
N MET A 259 -7.43 -18.47 1.82
CA MET A 259 -8.82 -18.39 2.28
C MET A 259 -9.66 -19.56 1.76
N ALA A 260 -9.53 -19.94 0.50
CA ALA A 260 -10.29 -21.05 -0.08
C ALA A 260 -9.82 -22.41 0.47
N GLY A 261 -8.50 -22.63 0.55
CA GLY A 261 -7.92 -23.87 1.05
C GLY A 261 -8.11 -24.02 2.56
N PHE A 262 -7.52 -23.11 3.35
CA PHE A 262 -7.60 -23.14 4.80
C PHE A 262 -9.04 -22.92 5.30
N GLY A 263 -9.75 -21.94 4.75
CA GLY A 263 -11.14 -21.67 5.13
C GLY A 263 -12.09 -22.80 4.74
N GLY A 264 -11.87 -23.44 3.60
CA GLY A 264 -12.62 -24.64 3.18
C GLY A 264 -12.37 -25.82 4.11
N VAL A 265 -11.11 -26.11 4.44
CA VAL A 265 -10.73 -27.16 5.38
C VAL A 265 -11.29 -26.91 6.79
N TRP A 266 -11.20 -25.67 7.28
CA TRP A 266 -11.78 -25.26 8.56
C TRP A 266 -13.30 -25.47 8.58
N TYR A 267 -14.01 -25.04 7.53
CA TYR A 267 -15.45 -25.20 7.41
C TYR A 267 -15.86 -26.68 7.34
N MET A 268 -15.16 -27.51 6.58
CA MET A 268 -15.44 -28.95 6.51
C MET A 268 -15.19 -29.64 7.85
N ASN A 269 -14.19 -29.19 8.63
CA ASN A 269 -13.91 -29.73 9.96
C ASN A 269 -15.01 -29.34 10.98
N THR A 270 -15.49 -28.09 10.96
CA THR A 270 -16.58 -27.65 11.86
C THR A 270 -17.93 -28.28 11.54
N GLN A 271 -18.17 -28.65 10.29
CA GLN A 271 -19.38 -29.40 9.86
C GLN A 271 -19.25 -30.92 10.07
N GLY A 272 -18.16 -31.41 10.65
CA GLY A 272 -17.93 -32.85 10.88
C GLY A 272 -17.66 -33.66 9.61
N MET A 273 -17.46 -33.01 8.46
CA MET A 273 -17.20 -33.64 7.16
C MET A 273 -15.71 -34.00 6.97
N ALA A 274 -14.82 -33.46 7.79
CA ALA A 274 -13.39 -33.75 7.75
C ALA A 274 -12.86 -34.04 9.17
N ALA A 275 -12.25 -35.21 9.39
CA ALA A 275 -11.65 -35.62 10.67
C ALA A 275 -10.18 -35.20 10.78
N ILE A 276 -9.88 -33.93 10.51
CA ILE A 276 -8.52 -33.38 10.67
C ILE A 276 -8.34 -33.00 12.15
N SER A 277 -7.20 -33.38 12.72
CA SER A 277 -6.91 -33.07 14.12
C SER A 277 -6.74 -31.56 14.33
N GLY A 278 -7.29 -31.04 15.43
CA GLY A 278 -7.20 -29.62 15.78
C GLY A 278 -5.77 -29.03 15.73
N PRO A 279 -4.73 -29.73 16.21
CA PRO A 279 -3.35 -29.24 16.12
C PRO A 279 -2.86 -29.04 14.68
N VAL A 280 -3.23 -29.91 13.74
CA VAL A 280 -2.81 -29.81 12.33
C VAL A 280 -3.42 -28.57 11.68
N ILE A 281 -4.69 -28.27 12.01
CA ILE A 281 -5.37 -27.07 11.52
C ILE A 281 -4.69 -25.81 12.07
N VAL A 282 -4.33 -25.77 13.35
CA VAL A 282 -3.63 -24.63 13.94
C VAL A 282 -2.27 -24.41 13.27
N VAL A 283 -1.48 -25.46 13.07
CA VAL A 283 -0.17 -25.36 12.40
C VAL A 283 -0.31 -24.88 10.96
N ALA A 284 -1.28 -25.41 10.19
CA ALA A 284 -1.55 -24.96 8.83
C ALA A 284 -1.99 -23.49 8.78
N GLY A 285 -2.83 -23.06 9.73
CA GLY A 285 -3.28 -21.68 9.85
C GLY A 285 -2.14 -20.72 10.18
N LEU A 286 -1.25 -21.10 11.11
CA LEU A 286 -0.06 -20.32 11.45
C LEU A 286 0.92 -20.22 10.27
N ALA A 287 1.14 -21.33 9.56
CA ALA A 287 1.99 -21.35 8.38
C ALA A 287 1.44 -20.41 7.29
N TRP A 288 0.13 -20.48 7.01
CA TRP A 288 -0.51 -19.57 6.07
C TRP A 288 -0.45 -18.10 6.52
N ALA A 289 -0.75 -17.81 7.79
CA ALA A 289 -0.66 -16.46 8.33
C ALA A 289 0.76 -15.89 8.23
N SER A 290 1.79 -16.72 8.49
CA SER A 290 3.19 -16.31 8.32
C SER A 290 3.55 -16.00 6.85
N LEU A 291 2.99 -16.75 5.90
CA LEU A 291 3.16 -16.51 4.47
C LEU A 291 2.49 -15.20 4.05
N VAL A 292 1.28 -14.93 4.56
CA VAL A 292 0.57 -13.65 4.36
C VAL A 292 1.41 -12.50 4.87
N VAL A 293 1.96 -12.60 6.08
CA VAL A 293 2.82 -11.58 6.67
C VAL A 293 4.03 -11.30 5.78
N LEU A 294 4.72 -12.36 5.37
CA LEU A 294 5.92 -12.26 4.55
C LEU A 294 5.63 -11.61 3.19
N VAL A 295 4.62 -12.09 2.47
CA VAL A 295 4.28 -11.59 1.13
C VAL A 295 3.81 -10.14 1.18
N THR A 296 3.05 -9.76 2.21
CA THR A 296 2.63 -8.37 2.41
C THR A 296 3.82 -7.47 2.69
N ALA A 297 4.69 -7.86 3.63
CA ALA A 297 5.88 -7.08 3.99
C ALA A 297 6.81 -6.90 2.80
N MET A 298 7.03 -7.96 2.01
CA MET A 298 7.86 -7.90 0.81
C MET A 298 7.24 -6.97 -0.25
N SER A 299 5.93 -7.04 -0.48
CA SER A 299 5.24 -6.15 -1.43
C SER A 299 5.38 -4.68 -1.05
N LEU A 300 5.23 -4.36 0.25
CA LEU A 300 5.42 -2.99 0.77
C LEU A 300 6.85 -2.50 0.56
N TYR A 301 7.82 -3.34 0.91
CA TYR A 301 9.24 -3.03 0.73
C TYR A 301 9.63 -2.83 -0.74
N ILE A 302 9.23 -3.74 -1.63
CA ILE A 302 9.51 -3.66 -3.07
C ILE A 302 9.01 -2.34 -3.63
N ARG A 303 7.77 -1.97 -3.29
CA ARG A 303 7.16 -0.71 -3.71
C ARG A 303 7.93 0.50 -3.19
N ALA A 304 8.23 0.55 -1.90
CA ALA A 304 9.01 1.66 -1.33
C ALA A 304 10.40 1.76 -1.98
N SER A 305 11.05 0.62 -2.21
CA SER A 305 12.35 0.57 -2.88
C SER A 305 12.30 1.09 -4.32
N PHE A 306 11.22 0.79 -5.06
CA PHE A 306 11.03 1.27 -6.43
C PHE A 306 11.01 2.78 -6.51
N TYR A 307 10.12 3.41 -5.74
CA TYR A 307 9.95 4.85 -5.78
C TYR A 307 11.15 5.58 -5.21
N THR A 308 11.84 4.98 -4.24
CA THR A 308 13.12 5.53 -3.75
C THR A 308 14.20 5.48 -4.84
N CYS A 309 14.35 4.36 -5.55
CA CYS A 309 15.31 4.24 -6.64
C CYS A 309 14.99 5.21 -7.79
N LEU A 310 13.71 5.33 -8.16
CA LEU A 310 13.24 6.32 -9.15
C LEU A 310 13.58 7.75 -8.71
N TYR A 311 13.34 8.05 -7.44
CA TYR A 311 13.61 9.37 -6.90
C TYR A 311 15.11 9.70 -6.94
N VAL A 312 15.97 8.79 -6.47
CA VAL A 312 17.43 8.95 -6.51
C VAL A 312 17.91 9.17 -7.94
N TRP A 313 17.48 8.31 -8.87
CA TRP A 313 17.84 8.42 -10.27
C TRP A 313 17.38 9.75 -10.89
N ALA A 314 16.20 10.24 -10.53
CA ALA A 314 15.70 11.53 -11.00
C ALA A 314 16.55 12.71 -10.47
N ILE A 315 16.99 12.66 -9.22
CA ILE A 315 17.88 13.69 -8.66
C ILE A 315 19.24 13.67 -9.36
N GLU A 316 19.82 12.48 -9.55
CA GLU A 316 21.09 12.32 -10.26
C GLU A 316 20.99 12.83 -11.71
N ALA A 317 19.89 12.53 -12.41
CA ALA A 317 19.64 13.04 -13.76
C ALA A 317 19.48 14.56 -13.85
N GLU A 318 19.02 15.21 -12.78
CA GLU A 318 18.94 16.66 -12.71
C GLU A 318 20.28 17.32 -12.35
N ALA A 319 21.18 16.61 -11.67
CA ALA A 319 22.48 17.13 -11.24
C ALA A 319 23.49 17.27 -12.41
N VAL A 320 23.15 16.73 -13.58
CA VAL A 320 24.04 16.58 -14.74
C VAL A 320 23.44 17.30 -15.95
N GLU A 321 24.30 17.78 -16.87
CA GLU A 321 23.86 18.42 -18.11
C GLU A 321 23.03 17.46 -18.99
N GLU A 322 22.11 18.03 -19.77
CA GLU A 322 21.12 17.26 -20.54
C GLU A 322 21.74 16.29 -21.57
N THR A 323 22.95 16.60 -22.05
CA THR A 323 23.78 15.78 -22.94
C THR A 323 24.39 14.56 -22.25
N GLU A 324 24.58 14.61 -20.93
CA GLU A 324 25.20 13.56 -20.12
C GLU A 324 24.17 12.73 -19.33
N ARG A 325 22.89 13.13 -19.32
CA ARG A 325 21.78 12.39 -18.68
C ARG A 325 21.63 10.95 -19.16
N SER A 326 21.96 10.67 -20.43
CA SER A 326 21.92 9.32 -21.00
C SER A 326 22.99 8.37 -20.43
N ASN A 327 24.03 8.92 -19.80
CA ASN A 327 25.14 8.15 -19.23
C ASN A 327 24.95 7.77 -17.75
N ILE A 328 23.87 8.24 -17.12
CA ILE A 328 23.61 7.98 -15.69
C ILE A 328 23.00 6.58 -15.53
N SER A 329 23.75 5.70 -14.88
CA SER A 329 23.30 4.34 -14.57
C SER A 329 22.21 4.38 -13.49
N ALA A 330 21.04 3.85 -13.80
CA ALA A 330 19.99 3.68 -12.80
C ALA A 330 20.44 2.74 -11.65
N PRO A 331 19.96 2.94 -10.41
CA PRO A 331 20.21 2.03 -9.29
C PRO A 331 19.78 0.60 -9.61
N ALA A 332 20.47 -0.43 -9.09
CA ALA A 332 20.31 -1.81 -9.52
C ALA A 332 18.84 -2.33 -9.63
N PRO A 333 17.91 -2.04 -8.69
CA PRO A 333 16.52 -2.42 -8.85
C PRO A 333 15.82 -1.71 -10.01
N LEU A 334 16.12 -0.43 -10.22
CA LEU A 334 15.57 0.36 -11.31
C LEU A 334 16.23 0.01 -12.65
N ALA A 335 17.56 -0.16 -12.72
CA ALA A 335 18.25 -0.61 -13.93
C ALA A 335 17.68 -1.94 -14.45
N ALA A 336 17.33 -2.87 -13.55
CA ALA A 336 16.67 -4.12 -13.91
C ALA A 336 15.25 -3.94 -14.47
N ALA A 337 14.55 -2.87 -14.07
CA ALA A 337 13.24 -2.49 -14.61
C ALA A 337 13.35 -1.77 -15.98
N LEU A 338 14.47 -1.10 -16.24
CA LEU A 338 14.70 -0.29 -17.45
C LEU A 338 15.36 -1.07 -18.59
N ALA A 339 16.05 -2.18 -18.29
CA ALA A 339 16.65 -3.09 -19.27
C ALA A 339 15.60 -3.89 -20.07
#